data_AF-A0A9E5NI87-F1
#
_entry.id   AF-A0A9E5NI87-F1
#
_cell.length_a   1.000
_cell.length_b   1.000
_cell.length_c   1.000
_cell.angle_alpha   90.00
_cell.angle_beta   90.00
_cell.angle_gamma   90.00
#
_symmetry.space_group_name_H-M   'P 1'
#
loop_
_entity.id
_entity.type
_entity.pdbx_description
1 polymer ?
#
loop_
_entity_poly.entity_id
_entity_poly.type
_entity_poly.pdbx_seq_one_letter_code
_entity_poly.pdbx_strand_id
1 'polypeptide(L)' 'LVRLQSDHWKEHLLFRDFLRAHPLIARRYYELKKKMAVKYGSDRIGYTDSKTSFIESVISRARQRAA' A
#
# COMPACT_ATOMS: atom_id res chain seq x y z
N LEU A 1 6.38 -4.23 17.32
CA LEU A 1 7.55 -4.52 16.46
C LEU A 1 7.13 -5.53 15.39
N VAL A 2 7.54 -5.37 14.13
CA VAL A 2 7.29 -6.35 13.07
C VAL A 2 8.35 -7.44 13.13
N ARG A 3 7.96 -8.72 13.12
CA ARG A 3 8.89 -9.86 13.14
C ARG A 3 9.58 -10.00 11.79
N LEU A 4 10.91 -10.07 11.80
CA LEU A 4 11.71 -10.33 10.60
C LEU A 4 11.25 -11.64 9.93
N GLN A 5 11.15 -11.65 8.59
CA GLN A 5 10.66 -12.78 7.78
C GLN A 5 9.19 -13.21 8.00
N SER A 6 8.41 -12.52 8.84
CA SER A 6 6.97 -12.75 8.91
C SER A 6 6.27 -12.40 7.60
N ASP A 7 5.07 -12.94 7.38
CA ASP A 7 4.28 -12.64 6.18
C ASP A 7 3.98 -11.15 6.07
N HIS A 8 3.67 -10.50 7.19
CA HIS A 8 3.52 -9.04 7.26
C HIS A 8 4.78 -8.33 6.75
N TRP A 9 5.97 -8.72 7.24
CA TRP A 9 7.23 -8.15 6.76
C TRP A 9 7.42 -8.35 5.24
N LYS A 10 7.15 -9.56 4.73
CA LYS A 10 7.28 -9.89 3.30
C LYS A 10 6.28 -9.11 2.44
N GLU A 11 5.04 -8.97 2.88
CA GLU A 11 4.00 -8.19 2.19
C GLU A 11 4.39 -6.71 2.08
N HIS A 12 4.93 -6.14 3.16
CA HIS A 12 5.42 -4.77 3.16
C HIS A 12 6.57 -4.56 2.15
N LEU A 13 7.52 -5.50 2.08
CA LEU A 13 8.58 -5.45 1.07
C LEU A 13 8.04 -5.61 -0.34
N LEU A 14 7.13 -6.57 -0.55
CA LEU A 14 6.52 -6.84 -1.85
C LEU A 14 5.76 -5.61 -2.37
N PHE A 15 4.96 -4.98 -1.53
CA PHE A 15 4.25 -3.74 -1.87
C PHE A 15 5.23 -2.62 -2.25
N ARG A 16 6.27 -2.40 -1.43
CA ARG A 16 7.30 -1.36 -1.67
C ARG A 16 8.01 -1.59 -3.01
N ASP A 17 8.44 -2.81 -3.27
CA ASP A 17 9.24 -3.13 -4.46
C ASP A 17 8.37 -3.09 -5.72
N PHE A 18 7.10 -3.49 -5.62
CA PHE A 18 6.14 -3.31 -6.71
C PHE A 18 5.94 -1.84 -7.07
N LEU A 19 5.77 -0.94 -6.08
CA LEU A 19 5.59 0.48 -6.36
C LEU A 19 6.84 1.10 -7.02
N ARG A 20 8.05 0.68 -6.62
CA ARG A 20 9.30 1.15 -7.23
C ARG A 20 9.43 0.74 -8.70
N ALA A 21 9.01 -0.48 -9.03
CA ALA A 21 9.01 -0.96 -10.40
C ALA A 21 7.88 -0.36 -11.27
N HIS A 22 6.84 0.23 -10.66
CA HIS A 22 5.66 0.72 -11.38
C HIS A 22 5.33 2.19 -11.02
N PRO A 23 6.04 3.18 -11.61
CA PRO A 23 5.87 4.60 -11.29
C PRO A 23 4.44 5.11 -11.43
N LEU A 24 3.68 4.61 -12.41
CA LEU A 24 2.27 4.99 -12.60
C LEU A 24 1.39 4.54 -11.43
N ILE A 25 1.64 3.36 -10.85
CA ILE A 25 0.90 2.84 -9.70
C ILE A 25 1.32 3.59 -8.43
N ALA A 26 2.60 3.90 -8.29
CA ALA A 26 3.10 4.75 -7.20
C ALA A 26 2.45 6.14 -7.22
N ARG A 27 2.29 6.75 -8.40
CA ARG A 27 1.57 8.03 -8.55
C ARG A 27 0.11 7.91 -8.13
N ARG A 28 -0.60 6.85 -8.53
CA ARG A 28 -1.98 6.60 -8.07
C ARG A 28 -2.06 6.46 -6.55
N TYR A 29 -1.12 5.77 -5.93
CA TYR A 29 -1.06 5.64 -4.47
C TYR A 29 -0.81 7.00 -3.78
N TYR A 30 0.06 7.83 -4.35
CA TYR A 30 0.29 9.19 -3.86
C TYR A 30 -0.98 10.04 -3.90
N GLU A 31 -1.68 10.09 -5.04
CA GLU A 31 -2.91 10.89 -5.16
C GLU A 31 -4.01 10.39 -4.22
N LEU A 32 -4.13 9.06 -4.06
CA LEU A 32 -5.03 8.48 -3.07
C LEU A 32 -4.70 8.96 -1.65
N LYS A 33 -3.43 8.85 -1.23
CA LYS A 33 -3.00 9.33 0.10
C LYS A 33 -3.30 10.81 0.29
N LYS A 34 -3.07 11.63 -0.72
CA LYS A 34 -3.35 13.07 -0.66
C LYS A 34 -4.84 13.35 -0.52
N LYS A 35 -5.68 12.70 -1.33
CA LYS A 35 -7.15 12.83 -1.26
C LYS A 35 -7.70 12.36 0.10
N MET A 36 -7.22 11.24 0.61
CA MET A 36 -7.67 10.70 1.90
C MET A 36 -7.19 11.57 3.08
N ALA A 37 -5.97 12.15 3.01
CA ALA A 37 -5.50 13.06 4.05
C ALA A 37 -6.40 14.31 4.16
N VAL A 38 -6.83 14.87 3.02
CA VAL A 38 -7.79 15.99 3.00
C VAL A 38 -9.16 15.57 3.54
N LYS A 39 -9.65 14.38 3.16
CA LYS A 39 -10.98 13.90 3.55
C LYS A 39 -11.10 13.58 5.04
N TYR A 40 -10.10 12.91 5.60
CA TYR A 40 -10.18 12.39 6.98
C TYR A 40 -9.54 13.33 8.01
N GLY A 41 -8.68 14.28 7.60
CA GLY A 41 -8.12 15.27 8.51
C GLY A 41 -7.44 14.64 9.73
N SER A 42 -8.01 14.86 10.92
CA SER A 42 -7.54 14.29 12.19
C SER A 42 -7.97 12.83 12.43
N ASP A 43 -8.90 12.28 11.65
CA ASP A 43 -9.31 10.87 11.73
C ASP A 43 -8.23 9.96 11.12
N ARG A 44 -7.31 9.52 11.99
CA ARG A 44 -6.20 8.64 11.60
C ARG A 44 -6.68 7.23 11.24
N ILE A 45 -7.78 6.76 11.82
CA ILE A 45 -8.32 5.42 11.58
C ILE A 45 -8.95 5.40 10.19
N GLY A 46 -9.86 6.33 9.91
CA GLY A 46 -10.47 6.48 8.59
C GLY A 46 -9.44 6.72 7.49
N TYR A 47 -8.38 7.51 7.77
CA TYR A 47 -7.26 7.65 6.84
C TYR A 47 -6.56 6.32 6.54
N THR A 48 -6.31 5.49 7.55
CA THR A 48 -5.61 4.21 7.37
C THR A 48 -6.48 3.22 6.59
N ASP A 49 -7.74 3.06 7.02
CA ASP A 49 -8.67 2.10 6.43
C ASP A 49 -9.02 2.42 4.98
N SER A 50 -9.12 3.72 4.65
CA SER A 50 -9.45 4.17 3.30
C SER A 50 -8.43 3.80 2.22
N LYS A 51 -7.21 3.36 2.61
CA LYS A 51 -6.15 2.95 1.68
C LYS A 51 -5.96 1.44 1.61
N THR A 52 -6.59 0.68 2.51
CA THR A 52 -6.40 -0.78 2.65
C THR A 52 -6.69 -1.52 1.35
N SER A 53 -7.84 -1.26 0.72
CA SER A 53 -8.25 -1.93 -0.52
C SER A 53 -7.27 -1.70 -1.68
N PHE A 54 -6.68 -0.50 -1.77
CA PHE A 54 -5.66 -0.21 -2.78
C PHE A 54 -4.38 -1.01 -2.51
N ILE A 55 -3.93 -1.05 -1.26
CA ILE A 55 -2.72 -1.78 -0.85
C ILE A 55 -2.87 -3.27 -1.14
N GLU A 56 -4.00 -3.87 -0.75
CA GLU A 56 -4.33 -5.28 -1.00
C GLU A 56 -4.35 -5.60 -2.50
N SER A 57 -4.96 -4.72 -3.32
CA SER A 57 -4.97 -4.89 -4.77
C SER A 57 -3.56 -4.89 -5.36
N VAL A 58 -2.66 -4.01 -4.87
CA VAL A 58 -1.27 -3.97 -5.32
C VAL A 58 -0.51 -5.21 -4.88
N ILE A 59 -0.68 -5.67 -3.64
CA ILE A 59 -0.05 -6.90 -3.13
C ILE A 59 -0.49 -8.11 -3.97
N SER A 60 -1.79 -8.22 -4.28
CA SER A 60 -2.31 -9.30 -5.12
C SER A 60 -1.67 -9.31 -6.52
N ARG A 61 -1.59 -8.14 -7.16
CA ARG A 61 -0.89 -7.99 -8.47
C ARG A 61 0.60 -8.33 -8.38
N ALA A 62 1.24 -7.96 -7.27
CA ALA A 62 2.66 -8.25 -7.06
C ALA A 62 2.91 -9.76 -6.88
N ARG A 63 2.03 -10.47 -6.16
CA ARG A 63 2.08 -11.93 -6.03
C ARG A 63 1.90 -12.64 -7.37
N GLN A 64 0.95 -12.20 -8.19
CA GLN A 64 0.70 -12.78 -9.51
C GLN A 64 1.88 -12.63 -10.48
N ARG A 65 2.76 -11.65 -10.25
CA ARG A 65 3.97 -11.43 -11.06
C ARG A 65 5.19 -12.21 -10.59
N ALA A 66 5.17 -12.69 -9.35
CA ALA A 66 6.24 -13.46 -8.75
C ALA A 66 6.04 -14.98 -8.90
N ALA A 67 4.84 -15.40 -9.32
CA ALA A 67 4.51 -16.75 -9.74
C ALA A 67 4.83 -16.94 -11.23
#